data_AF-A0A0G4M6E4-F1
#
_entry.id   AF-A0A0G4M6E4-F1
#
_cell.length_a   1.000
_cell.length_b   1.000
_cell.length_c   1.000
_cell.angle_alpha   90.00
_cell.angle_beta   90.00
_cell.angle_gamma   90.00
#
_symmetry.space_group_name_H-M   'P 1'
#
loop_
_entity.id
_entity.type
_entity.pdbx_description
1 polymer ?
#
loop_
_entity_poly.entity_id
_entity_poly.type
_entity_poly.pdbx_seq_one_letter_code
_entity_poly.pdbx_strand_id
1 'polypeptide(L)'
;MDNKEAEGAPTAPNILRLPAELQLHIIQHLTFGELEHLRRTCRFYRAFISPAVVGRLFGTAHRLQAALLSTCRDCLRTEDPGATVFAPSNTAFDRLGPGANAFLFNSEKGLKYLKALLKYHVVANETLYSDHYYKHDQGEEEEVAGDDDGGVEAEGVKHYHVDLPSLLDEKSIAVDITRWGGFIDLKVNGYIHVSVSDAVAKNGVVHVVDSVLLPHRKPGGDAEVDVEELKAMLAPFVEEAENEWNEL
;
A
#
# COMPACT_ATOMS: atom_id res chain seq x y z
N MET A 1 -63.56 21.00 10.33
CA MET A 1 -63.23 20.50 8.99
C MET A 1 -61.88 21.10 8.65
N ASP A 2 -60.86 20.35 9.05
CA ASP A 2 -59.45 20.70 9.03
C ASP A 2 -58.89 20.61 7.61
N ASN A 3 -58.39 21.73 7.07
CA ASN A 3 -57.51 21.72 5.92
C ASN A 3 -56.07 21.76 6.42
N LYS A 4 -55.48 20.57 6.52
CA LYS A 4 -54.03 20.37 6.68
C LYS A 4 -53.30 20.95 5.48
N GLU A 5 -52.45 21.95 5.73
CA GLU A 5 -51.37 22.32 4.83
C GLU A 5 -50.42 21.11 4.69
N ALA A 6 -50.15 20.74 3.44
CA ALA A 6 -49.20 19.69 3.11
C ALA A 6 -47.78 20.23 3.28
N GLU A 7 -47.10 19.81 4.35
CA GLU A 7 -45.65 19.92 4.47
C GLU A 7 -44.98 19.17 3.29
N GLY A 8 -44.26 19.92 2.46
CA GLY A 8 -43.48 19.38 1.34
C GLY A 8 -42.32 18.51 1.83
N ALA A 9 -42.17 17.35 1.20
CA ALA A 9 -41.16 16.34 1.50
C ALA A 9 -39.71 16.88 1.52
N PRO A 10 -38.81 16.33 2.36
CA PRO A 10 -37.41 16.71 2.38
C PRO A 10 -36.73 16.30 1.06
N THR A 11 -36.45 17.28 0.21
CA THR A 11 -35.67 17.08 -1.02
C THR A 11 -34.26 16.61 -0.64
N ALA A 12 -33.77 15.54 -1.28
CA ALA A 12 -32.47 14.94 -1.03
C ALA A 12 -31.32 15.98 -0.93
N PRO A 13 -30.33 15.77 -0.04
CA PRO A 13 -29.21 16.69 0.11
C PRO A 13 -28.45 16.79 -1.22
N ASN A 14 -28.52 17.98 -1.83
CA ASN A 14 -27.80 18.30 -3.06
C ASN A 14 -26.65 19.24 -2.70
N ILE A 15 -25.41 18.80 -2.95
CA ILE A 15 -24.20 19.57 -2.65
C ILE A 15 -24.19 20.95 -3.34
N LEU A 16 -24.89 21.07 -4.48
CA LEU A 16 -25.03 22.32 -5.24
C LEU A 16 -25.95 23.35 -4.56
N ARG A 17 -26.70 22.96 -3.52
CA ARG A 17 -27.50 23.88 -2.68
C ARG A 17 -26.72 24.43 -1.48
N LEU A 18 -25.50 23.95 -1.23
CA LEU A 18 -24.68 24.51 -0.16
C LEU A 18 -24.39 26.00 -0.45
N PRO A 19 -24.33 26.86 0.58
CA PRO A 19 -23.79 28.21 0.45
C PRO A 19 -22.43 28.22 -0.25
N ALA A 20 -22.17 29.26 -1.04
CA ALA A 20 -20.98 29.36 -1.89
C ALA A 20 -19.68 29.29 -1.06
N GLU A 21 -19.72 29.74 0.19
CA GLU A 21 -18.60 29.70 1.14
C GLU A 21 -18.20 28.26 1.47
N LEU A 22 -19.19 27.39 1.73
CA LEU A 22 -18.95 25.97 2.01
C LEU A 22 -18.46 25.23 0.77
N GLN A 23 -19.01 25.58 -0.40
CA GLN A 23 -18.52 25.02 -1.65
C GLN A 23 -17.06 25.41 -1.91
N LEU A 24 -16.69 26.67 -1.65
CA LEU A 24 -15.31 27.14 -1.78
C LEU A 24 -14.38 26.44 -0.79
N HIS A 25 -14.84 26.22 0.45
CA HIS A 25 -14.08 25.54 1.47
C HIS A 25 -13.81 24.07 1.10
N ILE A 26 -14.81 23.37 0.54
CA ILE A 26 -14.64 22.01 0.01
C ILE A 26 -13.60 22.01 -1.11
N ILE A 27 -13.73 22.94 -2.07
CA ILE A 27 -12.83 23.04 -3.23
C ILE A 27 -11.38 23.32 -2.81
N GLN A 28 -11.16 24.05 -1.72
CA GLN A 28 -9.80 24.30 -1.19
C GLN A 28 -9.09 23.05 -0.67
N HIS A 29 -9.83 22.00 -0.32
CA HIS A 29 -9.27 20.72 0.15
C HIS A 29 -9.12 19.68 -0.94
N LEU A 30 -9.58 19.96 -2.16
CA LEU A 30 -9.43 19.06 -3.30
C LEU A 30 -8.06 19.21 -3.96
N THR A 31 -7.54 18.10 -4.47
CA THR A 31 -6.35 18.08 -5.32
C THR A 31 -6.64 18.69 -6.69
N PHE A 32 -5.61 19.10 -7.43
CA PHE A 32 -5.79 19.66 -8.76
C PHE A 32 -6.50 18.68 -9.71
N GLY A 33 -6.17 17.39 -9.66
CA GLY A 33 -6.86 16.34 -10.42
C GLY A 33 -8.35 16.22 -10.08
N GLU A 34 -8.72 16.28 -8.80
CA GLU A 34 -10.13 16.24 -8.39
C GLU A 34 -10.90 17.49 -8.83
N LEU A 35 -10.28 18.68 -8.75
CA LEU A 35 -10.87 19.90 -9.31
C LEU A 35 -11.07 19.79 -10.83
N GLU A 36 -10.10 19.21 -11.54
CA GLU A 36 -10.15 19.00 -12.99
C GLU A 36 -11.27 18.03 -13.37
N HIS A 37 -11.37 16.91 -12.64
CA HIS A 37 -12.44 15.94 -12.77
C HIS A 37 -13.82 16.55 -12.50
N LEU A 38 -13.96 17.34 -11.42
CA LEU A 38 -15.21 18.02 -11.05
C LEU A 38 -15.65 19.04 -12.11
N ARG A 39 -14.69 19.74 -12.74
CA ARG A 39 -14.96 20.66 -13.86
C ARG A 39 -15.37 19.94 -15.15
N ARG A 40 -14.89 18.72 -15.38
CA ARG A 40 -15.29 17.90 -16.54
C ARG A 40 -16.69 17.33 -16.37
N THR A 41 -17.02 16.87 -15.17
CA THR A 41 -18.27 16.14 -14.89
C THR A 41 -19.44 17.05 -14.50
N CYS A 42 -19.19 18.28 -14.00
CA CYS A 42 -20.24 19.19 -13.55
C CYS A 42 -20.18 20.58 -14.21
N ARG A 43 -21.26 20.95 -14.94
CA ARG A 43 -21.38 22.27 -15.59
C ARG A 43 -21.34 23.45 -14.61
N PHE A 44 -21.92 23.29 -13.43
CA PHE A 44 -21.89 24.31 -12.39
C PHE A 44 -20.44 24.58 -11.94
N TYR A 45 -19.70 23.53 -11.54
CA TYR A 45 -18.31 23.68 -11.08
C TYR A 45 -17.36 24.09 -12.21
N ARG A 46 -17.65 23.73 -13.47
CA ARG A 46 -16.93 24.26 -14.64
C ARG A 46 -16.99 25.79 -14.74
N ALA A 47 -18.15 26.38 -14.42
CA ALA A 47 -18.34 27.83 -14.44
C ALA A 47 -17.83 28.49 -13.14
N PHE A 48 -18.08 27.86 -12.00
CA PHE A 48 -17.70 28.37 -10.68
C PHE A 48 -16.17 28.39 -10.47
N ILE A 49 -15.48 27.33 -10.87
CA ILE A 49 -14.03 27.20 -10.76
C ILE A 49 -13.39 27.83 -12.00
N SER A 50 -13.37 29.16 -12.07
CA SER A 50 -12.74 29.87 -13.19
C SER A 50 -11.20 29.82 -13.13
N PRO A 51 -10.46 30.14 -14.21
CA PRO A 51 -9.00 30.23 -14.18
C PRO A 51 -8.47 31.18 -13.08
N ALA A 52 -9.21 32.25 -12.79
CA ALA A 52 -8.88 33.17 -11.70
C ALA A 52 -9.08 32.54 -10.31
N VAL A 53 -10.05 31.65 -10.13
CA VAL A 53 -10.24 30.88 -8.89
C VAL A 53 -9.12 29.86 -8.73
N VAL A 54 -8.76 29.12 -9.78
CA VAL A 54 -7.62 28.19 -9.78
C VAL A 54 -6.32 28.91 -9.44
N GLY A 55 -6.07 30.07 -10.04
CA GLY A 55 -4.89 30.90 -9.73
C GLY A 55 -4.83 31.36 -8.27
N ARG A 56 -5.99 31.61 -7.63
CA ARG A 56 -6.05 31.96 -6.20
C ARG A 56 -5.87 30.75 -5.28
N LEU A 57 -6.39 29.58 -5.67
CA LEU A 57 -6.29 28.35 -4.88
C LEU A 57 -4.86 27.79 -4.86
N PHE A 58 -4.22 27.77 -6.02
CA PHE A 58 -2.87 27.22 -6.16
C PHE A 58 -1.78 28.30 -6.06
N GLY A 59 -2.13 29.58 -6.11
CA GLY A 59 -1.27 30.70 -5.76
C GLY A 59 -0.07 30.88 -6.68
N THR A 60 1.10 30.40 -6.25
CA THR A 60 2.37 30.60 -6.94
C THR A 60 2.54 29.65 -8.13
N ALA A 61 3.25 30.08 -9.17
CA ALA A 61 3.58 29.26 -10.32
C ALA A 61 4.21 27.91 -9.91
N HIS A 62 5.02 27.90 -8.85
CA HIS A 62 5.65 26.70 -8.30
C HIS A 62 4.65 25.70 -7.70
N ARG A 63 3.64 26.17 -6.95
CA ARG A 63 2.61 25.30 -6.37
C ARG A 63 1.68 24.74 -7.43
N LEU A 64 1.33 25.56 -8.43
CA LEU A 64 0.56 25.10 -9.59
C LEU A 64 1.37 24.11 -10.43
N GLN A 65 2.67 24.33 -10.64
CA GLN A 65 3.55 23.40 -11.35
C GLN A 65 3.67 22.08 -10.59
N ALA A 66 3.86 22.09 -9.28
CA ALA A 66 3.88 20.86 -8.47
C ALA A 66 2.53 20.12 -8.49
N ALA A 67 1.41 20.84 -8.43
CA ALA A 67 0.06 20.28 -8.52
C ALA A 67 -0.25 19.70 -9.91
N LEU A 68 0.23 20.36 -10.97
CA LEU A 68 0.14 19.87 -12.34
C LEU A 68 1.05 18.66 -12.56
N LEU A 69 2.29 18.68 -12.09
CA LEU A 69 3.23 17.57 -12.24
C LEU A 69 2.77 16.32 -11.46
N SER A 70 2.21 16.50 -10.26
CA SER A 70 1.59 15.39 -9.51
C SER A 70 0.36 14.84 -10.22
N THR A 71 -0.56 15.70 -10.66
CA THR A 71 -1.74 15.25 -11.41
C THR A 71 -1.37 14.61 -12.75
N CYS A 72 -0.40 15.17 -13.49
CA CYS A 72 0.10 14.57 -14.72
C CYS A 72 0.78 13.23 -14.44
N ARG A 73 1.51 13.08 -13.33
CA ARG A 73 2.05 11.79 -12.90
C ARG A 73 0.95 10.77 -12.63
N ASP A 74 -0.12 11.17 -11.96
CA ASP A 74 -1.26 10.31 -11.67
C ASP A 74 -2.09 9.98 -12.93
N CYS A 75 -2.23 10.91 -13.86
CA CYS A 75 -2.93 10.70 -15.14
C CYS A 75 -2.09 9.92 -16.18
N LEU A 76 -0.76 10.00 -16.10
CA LEU A 76 0.16 9.24 -16.95
C LEU A 76 0.50 7.85 -16.38
N ARG A 77 0.13 7.55 -15.12
CA ARG A 77 0.06 6.18 -14.59
C ARG A 77 -1.17 5.50 -15.22
N THR A 78 -1.05 5.14 -16.49
CA THR A 78 -2.15 4.49 -17.23
C THR A 78 -2.42 3.07 -16.76
N GLU A 79 -1.45 2.44 -16.12
CA GLU A 79 -1.59 1.17 -15.41
C GLU A 79 -0.81 1.33 -14.11
N ASP A 80 -1.51 1.34 -12.98
CA ASP A 80 -0.81 1.15 -11.71
C ASP A 80 -0.37 -0.31 -11.70
N PRO A 81 0.94 -0.60 -11.79
CA PRO A 81 1.37 -1.98 -11.72
C PRO A 81 0.92 -2.54 -10.37
N GLY A 82 0.41 -3.76 -10.39
CA GLY A 82 -0.09 -4.43 -9.18
C GLY A 82 1.00 -4.54 -8.12
N ALA A 83 0.60 -4.61 -6.85
CA ALA A 83 1.54 -4.77 -5.75
C ALA A 83 1.03 -5.81 -4.73
N THR A 84 1.96 -6.46 -4.05
CA THR A 84 1.67 -7.33 -2.91
C THR A 84 2.31 -6.72 -1.67
N VAL A 85 1.51 -6.49 -0.63
CA VAL A 85 2.00 -5.92 0.64
C VAL A 85 1.79 -6.93 1.75
N PHE A 86 2.86 -7.29 2.44
CA PHE A 86 2.81 -8.08 3.67
C PHE A 86 2.74 -7.15 4.87
N ALA A 87 1.54 -6.83 5.35
CA ALA A 87 1.34 -5.88 6.44
C ALA A 87 1.53 -6.56 7.80
N PRO A 88 2.50 -6.16 8.63
CA PRO A 88 2.61 -6.70 9.99
C PRO A 88 1.45 -6.24 10.85
N SER A 89 0.84 -7.17 11.59
CA SER A 89 -0.15 -6.85 12.62
C SER A 89 0.49 -6.10 13.81
N ASN A 90 -0.33 -5.48 14.67
CA ASN A 90 0.18 -4.88 15.91
C ASN A 90 0.92 -5.90 16.78
N THR A 91 0.38 -7.12 16.87
CA THR A 91 1.03 -8.24 17.58
C THR A 91 2.37 -8.65 16.96
N ALA A 92 2.55 -8.47 15.65
CA ALA A 92 3.82 -8.71 14.98
C ALA A 92 4.90 -7.73 15.46
N PHE A 93 4.54 -6.45 15.60
CA PHE A 93 5.43 -5.45 16.19
C PHE A 93 5.64 -5.70 17.68
N ASP A 94 4.63 -6.10 18.45
CA ASP A 94 4.81 -6.45 19.86
C ASP A 94 5.86 -7.57 20.04
N ARG A 95 5.83 -8.61 19.19
CA ARG A 95 6.82 -9.70 19.16
C ARG A 95 8.23 -9.25 18.77
N LEU A 96 8.38 -8.14 18.05
CA LEU A 96 9.69 -7.60 17.71
C LEU A 96 10.45 -7.14 18.96
N GLY A 97 9.72 -6.74 20.01
CA GLY A 97 10.25 -6.35 21.30
C GLY A 97 10.25 -4.82 21.52
N PRO A 98 10.13 -4.37 22.77
CA PRO A 98 10.00 -2.95 23.11
C PRO A 98 11.24 -2.14 22.73
N GLY A 99 12.44 -2.72 22.82
CA GLY A 99 13.70 -2.07 22.45
C GLY A 99 13.78 -1.75 20.96
N ALA A 100 13.51 -2.76 20.12
CA ALA A 100 13.46 -2.59 18.67
C ALA A 100 12.37 -1.60 18.23
N ASN A 101 11.17 -1.70 18.80
CA ASN A 101 10.08 -0.76 18.52
C ASN A 101 10.43 0.67 18.92
N ALA A 102 10.99 0.87 20.12
CA ALA A 102 11.43 2.19 20.55
C ALA A 102 12.50 2.77 19.62
N PHE A 103 13.45 1.95 19.16
CA PHE A 103 14.44 2.38 18.18
C PHE A 103 13.79 2.78 16.85
N LEU A 104 12.95 1.93 16.26
CA LEU A 104 12.34 2.14 14.95
C LEU A 104 11.40 3.35 14.89
N PHE A 105 10.56 3.54 15.93
CA PHE A 105 9.52 4.56 15.91
C PHE A 105 9.91 5.87 16.60
N ASN A 106 10.83 5.85 17.57
CA ASN A 106 11.13 7.02 18.41
C ASN A 106 12.52 7.62 18.18
N SER A 107 13.29 7.12 17.20
CA SER A 107 14.61 7.69 16.88
C SER A 107 14.73 8.11 15.42
N GLU A 108 15.36 9.26 15.16
CA GLU A 108 15.61 9.76 13.80
C GLU A 108 16.45 8.78 12.97
N LYS A 109 17.44 8.13 13.61
CA LYS A 109 18.23 7.07 12.98
C LYS A 109 17.37 5.87 12.65
N GLY A 110 16.51 5.44 13.56
CA GLY A 110 15.62 4.30 13.41
C GLY A 110 14.63 4.43 12.26
N LEU A 111 14.20 5.64 11.90
CA LEU A 111 13.36 5.87 10.73
C LEU A 111 14.02 5.39 9.42
N LYS A 112 15.35 5.51 9.30
CA LYS A 112 16.09 5.01 8.13
C LYS A 112 16.03 3.48 8.05
N TYR A 113 16.16 2.81 9.19
CA TYR A 113 16.01 1.36 9.33
C TYR A 113 14.58 0.90 9.10
N LEU A 114 13.59 1.63 9.63
CA LEU A 114 12.18 1.36 9.42
C LEU A 114 11.82 1.45 7.93
N LYS A 115 12.37 2.41 7.20
CA LYS A 115 12.18 2.52 5.75
C LYS A 115 12.71 1.28 5.00
N ALA A 116 13.92 0.83 5.33
CA ALA A 116 14.50 -0.40 4.76
C ALA A 116 13.66 -1.63 5.11
N LEU A 117 13.22 -1.73 6.37
CA LEU A 117 12.35 -2.80 6.84
C LEU A 117 11.03 -2.83 6.06
N LEU A 118 10.37 -1.68 5.89
CA LEU A 118 9.11 -1.58 5.15
C LEU A 118 9.29 -1.88 3.65
N LYS A 119 10.42 -1.52 3.04
CA LYS A 119 10.73 -1.94 1.66
C LYS A 119 10.72 -3.47 1.51
N TYR A 120 11.18 -4.22 2.53
CA TYR A 120 11.14 -5.68 2.50
C TYR A 120 9.72 -6.26 2.61
N HIS A 121 8.73 -5.48 3.03
CA HIS A 121 7.34 -5.92 3.15
C HIS A 121 6.50 -5.62 1.90
N VAL A 122 7.10 -5.00 0.88
CA VAL A 122 6.39 -4.55 -0.31
C VAL A 122 7.04 -5.20 -1.54
N VAL A 123 6.20 -5.83 -2.35
CA VAL A 123 6.54 -6.37 -3.67
C VAL A 123 5.86 -5.47 -4.69
N ALA A 124 6.64 -4.89 -5.59
CA ALA A 124 6.13 -4.04 -6.65
C ALA A 124 6.01 -4.80 -7.95
N ASN A 125 5.03 -4.41 -8.77
CA ASN A 125 4.75 -4.98 -10.09
C ASN A 125 4.35 -6.46 -10.08
N GLU A 126 3.95 -7.00 -8.95
CA GLU A 126 3.46 -8.38 -8.86
C GLU A 126 2.35 -8.49 -7.82
N THR A 127 1.30 -9.26 -8.16
CA THR A 127 0.15 -9.47 -7.28
C THR A 127 -0.01 -10.96 -7.00
N LEU A 128 0.22 -11.37 -5.76
CA LEU A 128 0.05 -12.76 -5.31
C LEU A 128 -1.23 -12.87 -4.48
N TYR A 129 -2.23 -13.57 -4.99
CA TYR A 129 -3.36 -14.07 -4.22
C TYR A 129 -3.10 -15.49 -3.72
N SER A 130 -3.91 -15.94 -2.78
CA SER A 130 -3.87 -17.32 -2.29
C SER A 130 -4.21 -18.35 -3.36
N ASP A 131 -4.95 -17.95 -4.41
CA ASP A 131 -5.39 -18.76 -5.53
C ASP A 131 -4.57 -18.56 -6.83
N HIS A 132 -4.05 -17.35 -7.06
CA HIS A 132 -3.43 -16.96 -8.33
C HIS A 132 -2.24 -16.00 -8.16
N TYR A 133 -1.29 -16.00 -9.11
CA TYR A 133 -0.12 -15.12 -9.11
C TYR A 133 0.01 -14.36 -10.44
N TYR A 134 0.06 -13.03 -10.37
CA TYR A 134 0.16 -12.15 -11.53
C TYR A 134 1.54 -11.48 -11.57
N LYS A 135 2.36 -11.83 -12.57
CA LYS A 135 3.64 -11.19 -12.88
C LYS A 135 3.46 -10.12 -13.96
N HIS A 136 3.96 -8.91 -13.73
CA HIS A 136 3.81 -7.82 -14.71
C HIS A 136 4.78 -7.93 -15.90
N ASP A 137 5.97 -8.49 -15.73
CA ASP A 137 7.04 -8.42 -16.75
C ASP A 137 6.99 -9.52 -17.82
N GLN A 138 6.12 -10.53 -17.67
CA GLN A 138 6.07 -11.68 -18.60
C GLN A 138 4.77 -11.77 -19.40
N GLY A 139 3.69 -11.05 -19.04
CA GLY A 139 2.37 -11.27 -19.66
C GLY A 139 1.86 -12.71 -19.53
N GLU A 140 2.54 -13.53 -18.73
CA GLU A 140 2.26 -14.92 -18.43
C GLU A 140 1.53 -14.93 -17.10
N GLU A 141 0.23 -15.22 -17.18
CA GLU A 141 -0.56 -15.62 -16.02
C GLU A 141 -0.08 -17.03 -15.64
N GLU A 142 0.74 -17.13 -14.60
CA GLU A 142 0.93 -18.40 -13.92
C GLU A 142 -0.27 -18.58 -13.01
N GLU A 143 -1.18 -19.49 -13.38
CA GLU A 143 -1.92 -20.18 -12.33
C GLU A 143 -0.87 -20.66 -11.33
N VAL A 144 -1.16 -20.48 -10.05
CA VAL A 144 -0.41 -21.16 -8.99
C VAL A 144 -0.69 -22.64 -9.24
N ALA A 145 0.12 -23.23 -10.13
CA ALA A 145 0.05 -24.56 -10.70
C ALA A 145 0.96 -25.43 -9.87
N GLY A 146 0.45 -26.59 -9.44
CA GLY A 146 1.12 -27.37 -8.40
C GLY A 146 2.46 -27.77 -8.94
N ASP A 147 3.53 -27.35 -8.29
CA ASP A 147 4.81 -27.97 -8.54
C ASP A 147 4.64 -29.43 -8.15
N ASP A 148 4.70 -30.31 -9.16
CA ASP A 148 4.93 -31.75 -8.98
C ASP A 148 6.38 -31.92 -8.50
N ASP A 149 6.74 -31.29 -7.38
CA ASP A 149 8.06 -31.40 -6.76
C ASP A 149 8.12 -32.67 -5.93
N GLY A 150 7.91 -33.84 -6.56
CA GLY A 150 8.32 -35.17 -6.11
C GLY A 150 8.03 -35.58 -4.66
N GLY A 151 7.20 -34.83 -3.96
CA GLY A 151 6.87 -34.96 -2.56
C GLY A 151 5.78 -35.98 -2.40
N VAL A 152 5.72 -36.61 -1.22
CA VAL A 152 4.69 -37.60 -0.91
C VAL A 152 3.34 -36.88 -0.88
N GLU A 153 2.66 -36.82 -2.03
CA GLU A 153 1.31 -36.28 -2.12
C GLU A 153 0.38 -37.17 -1.28
N ALA A 154 -0.01 -36.67 -0.10
CA ALA A 154 -1.24 -37.14 0.50
C ALA A 154 -2.37 -36.69 -0.43
N GLU A 155 -3.16 -37.63 -0.96
CA GLU A 155 -4.24 -37.36 -1.92
C GLU A 155 -5.02 -36.09 -1.54
N GLY A 156 -4.90 -35.03 -2.36
CA GLY A 156 -5.65 -33.79 -2.19
C GLY A 156 -4.95 -32.62 -1.48
N VAL A 157 -3.64 -32.70 -1.18
CA VAL A 157 -2.84 -31.55 -0.72
C VAL A 157 -1.97 -31.04 -1.87
N LYS A 158 -2.05 -29.75 -2.20
CA LYS A 158 -1.20 -29.07 -3.19
C LYS A 158 -0.29 -28.07 -2.49
N HIS A 159 0.98 -28.05 -2.86
CA HIS A 159 1.97 -27.09 -2.37
C HIS A 159 2.48 -26.23 -3.51
N TYR A 160 2.73 -24.96 -3.22
CA TYR A 160 3.21 -23.98 -4.18
C TYR A 160 4.25 -23.11 -3.52
N HIS A 161 5.34 -22.85 -4.22
CA HIS A 161 6.40 -21.98 -3.74
C HIS A 161 6.58 -20.82 -4.72
N VAL A 162 6.55 -19.59 -4.20
CA VAL A 162 6.73 -18.38 -5.01
C VAL A 162 7.78 -17.48 -4.37
N ASP A 163 8.81 -17.13 -5.13
CA ASP A 163 9.80 -16.13 -4.75
C ASP A 163 9.40 -14.76 -5.31
N LEU A 164 8.96 -13.85 -4.44
CA LEU A 164 8.54 -12.50 -4.82
C LEU A 164 9.69 -11.50 -4.67
N PRO A 165 9.99 -10.65 -5.67
CA PRO A 165 11.03 -9.63 -5.56
C PRO A 165 10.55 -8.45 -4.68
N SER A 166 11.13 -8.32 -3.49
CA SER A 166 10.79 -7.19 -2.61
C SER A 166 11.41 -5.88 -3.11
N LEU A 167 10.90 -4.75 -2.61
CA LEU A 167 11.51 -3.43 -2.82
C LEU A 167 12.83 -3.23 -2.05
N LEU A 168 13.24 -4.20 -1.23
CA LEU A 168 14.55 -4.20 -0.59
C LEU A 168 15.56 -4.86 -1.54
N ASP A 169 16.54 -4.08 -2.00
CA ASP A 169 17.52 -4.46 -3.03
C ASP A 169 17.99 -5.92 -2.95
N GLU A 170 17.74 -6.66 -4.03
CA GLU A 170 18.14 -8.06 -4.24
C GLU A 170 17.64 -9.05 -3.17
N LYS A 171 16.57 -8.73 -2.43
CA LYS A 171 15.91 -9.66 -1.50
C LYS A 171 14.56 -10.11 -2.00
N SER A 172 14.40 -11.41 -2.16
CA SER A 172 13.11 -12.04 -2.37
C SER A 172 12.40 -12.35 -1.04
N ILE A 173 11.09 -12.45 -1.11
CA ILE A 173 10.21 -12.98 -0.08
C ILE A 173 9.73 -14.32 -0.59
N ALA A 174 10.08 -15.40 0.10
CA ALA A 174 9.60 -16.73 -0.22
C ALA A 174 8.19 -16.90 0.35
N VAL A 175 7.24 -17.34 -0.47
CA VAL A 175 5.87 -17.60 -0.05
C VAL A 175 5.50 -19.04 -0.37
N ASP A 176 5.18 -19.80 0.67
CA ASP A 176 4.69 -21.17 0.58
C ASP A 176 3.17 -21.17 0.74
N ILE A 177 2.45 -21.67 -0.26
CA ILE A 177 1.00 -21.81 -0.23
C ILE A 177 0.69 -23.30 -0.18
N THR A 178 -0.04 -23.73 0.83
CA THR A 178 -0.54 -25.11 0.96
C THR A 178 -2.05 -25.12 0.85
N ARG A 179 -2.59 -25.87 -0.11
CA ARG A 179 -4.04 -26.05 -0.29
C ARG A 179 -4.43 -27.49 0.02
N TRP A 180 -5.37 -27.67 0.93
CA TRP A 180 -5.97 -28.97 1.23
C TRP A 180 -7.49 -28.85 1.24
N GLY A 181 -8.12 -29.34 0.18
CA GLY A 181 -9.56 -29.14 -0.06
C GLY A 181 -9.90 -27.64 -0.17
N GLY A 182 -10.73 -27.15 0.76
CA GLY A 182 -11.09 -25.72 0.86
C GLY A 182 -10.22 -24.92 1.84
N PHE A 183 -9.24 -25.53 2.48
CA PHE A 183 -8.32 -24.86 3.40
C PHE A 183 -7.07 -24.40 2.65
N ILE A 184 -6.69 -23.14 2.88
CA ILE A 184 -5.44 -22.57 2.37
C ILE A 184 -4.62 -22.07 3.55
N ASP A 185 -3.36 -22.49 3.61
CA ASP A 185 -2.36 -22.01 4.56
C ASP A 185 -1.26 -21.28 3.76
N LEU A 186 -0.97 -20.04 4.13
CA LEU A 186 0.09 -19.24 3.52
C LEU A 186 1.17 -18.97 4.57
N LYS A 187 2.41 -19.32 4.22
CA LYS A 187 3.60 -19.03 5.02
C LYS A 187 4.56 -18.16 4.25
N VAL A 188 5.10 -17.17 4.94
CA VAL A 188 6.12 -16.27 4.41
C VAL A 188 7.46 -16.63 5.05
N ASN A 189 8.51 -16.69 4.23
CA ASN A 189 9.85 -17.12 4.60
C ASN A 189 9.89 -18.46 5.34
N GLY A 190 8.93 -19.36 5.06
CA GLY A 190 8.82 -20.72 5.61
C GLY A 190 8.24 -20.85 7.03
N TYR A 191 8.13 -19.75 7.80
CA TYR A 191 7.69 -19.82 9.21
C TYR A 191 6.72 -18.73 9.66
N ILE A 192 6.56 -17.65 8.90
CA ILE A 192 5.68 -16.54 9.28
C ILE A 192 4.28 -16.79 8.75
N HIS A 193 3.28 -16.80 9.62
CA HIS A 193 1.91 -17.11 9.21
C HIS A 193 1.19 -15.85 8.69
N VAL A 194 0.46 -16.02 7.60
CA VAL A 194 -0.50 -15.01 7.14
C VAL A 194 -1.79 -15.18 7.92
N SER A 195 -2.09 -14.21 8.77
CA SER A 195 -3.29 -14.16 9.61
C SER A 195 -4.56 -13.74 8.86
N VAL A 196 -4.41 -12.91 7.82
CA VAL A 196 -5.49 -12.50 6.91
C VAL A 196 -4.89 -12.48 5.51
N SER A 197 -5.41 -13.31 4.61
CA SER A 197 -5.01 -13.32 3.21
C SER A 197 -6.00 -12.55 2.34
N ASP A 198 -5.53 -12.13 1.16
CA ASP A 198 -6.35 -11.63 0.05
C ASP A 198 -7.18 -10.37 0.35
N ALA A 199 -6.66 -9.45 1.16
CA ALA A 199 -7.31 -8.15 1.34
C ALA A 199 -7.10 -7.30 0.07
N VAL A 200 -8.15 -7.21 -0.75
CA VAL A 200 -8.15 -6.53 -2.05
C VAL A 200 -7.94 -5.02 -1.90
N ALA A 201 -6.99 -4.48 -2.67
CA ALA A 201 -6.74 -3.05 -2.82
C ALA A 201 -6.97 -2.61 -4.28
N LYS A 202 -7.04 -1.29 -4.52
CA LYS A 202 -7.30 -0.72 -5.86
C LYS A 202 -6.26 -1.17 -6.91
N ASN A 203 -5.03 -1.39 -6.48
CA ASN A 203 -3.87 -1.67 -7.33
C ASN A 203 -3.01 -2.80 -6.73
N GLY A 204 -3.62 -3.80 -6.11
CA GLY A 204 -2.88 -4.90 -5.51
C GLY A 204 -3.63 -5.63 -4.40
N VAL A 205 -2.88 -6.30 -3.55
CA VAL A 205 -3.38 -7.14 -2.46
C VAL A 205 -2.55 -6.94 -1.20
N VAL A 206 -3.20 -7.05 -0.04
CA VAL A 206 -2.56 -7.01 1.27
C VAL A 206 -2.74 -8.36 1.98
N HIS A 207 -1.65 -8.90 2.49
CA HIS A 207 -1.61 -10.07 3.37
C HIS A 207 -1.15 -9.63 4.75
N VAL A 208 -1.93 -9.88 5.79
CA VAL A 208 -1.57 -9.51 7.15
C VAL A 208 -0.75 -10.61 7.79
N VAL A 209 0.50 -10.33 8.15
CA VAL A 209 1.41 -11.29 8.78
C VAL A 209 1.47 -11.14 10.29
N ASP A 210 1.70 -12.25 10.97
CA ASP A 210 1.75 -12.31 12.44
C ASP A 210 3.12 -11.94 13.02
N SER A 211 4.14 -11.79 12.17
CA SER A 211 5.52 -11.45 12.54
C SER A 211 6.12 -10.50 11.50
N VAL A 212 6.96 -9.56 11.95
CA VAL A 212 7.67 -8.63 11.07
C VAL A 212 8.67 -9.41 10.20
N LEU A 213 8.60 -9.22 8.88
CA LEU A 213 9.52 -9.84 7.93
C LEU A 213 10.93 -9.25 8.10
N LEU A 214 11.91 -10.13 8.23
CA LEU A 214 13.32 -9.77 8.40
C LEU A 214 14.18 -10.54 7.38
N PRO A 215 14.99 -9.86 6.53
CA PRO A 215 15.68 -10.48 5.39
C PRO A 215 16.62 -11.66 5.72
N HIS A 216 17.10 -11.76 6.95
CA HIS A 216 18.10 -12.76 7.36
C HIS A 216 17.73 -13.51 8.65
N ARG A 217 16.47 -13.45 9.10
CA ARG A 217 16.06 -14.13 10.34
C ARG A 217 15.86 -15.62 10.10
N LYS A 218 16.58 -16.45 10.87
CA LYS A 218 16.44 -17.91 10.85
C LYS A 218 15.12 -18.35 11.50
N PRO A 219 14.49 -19.44 11.04
CA PRO A 219 13.32 -20.02 11.70
C PRO A 219 13.66 -20.43 13.15
N GLY A 220 12.74 -20.19 14.09
CA GLY A 220 12.85 -20.59 15.50
C GLY A 220 13.21 -19.49 16.49
N GLY A 221 13.23 -18.22 16.08
CA GLY A 221 13.46 -17.08 16.96
C GLY A 221 12.18 -16.35 17.33
N ASP A 222 11.37 -16.87 18.25
CA ASP A 222 10.28 -16.10 18.90
C ASP A 222 10.83 -15.08 19.93
N ALA A 223 12.15 -14.97 20.03
CA ALA A 223 12.82 -14.01 20.89
C ALA A 223 12.64 -12.58 20.37
N GLU A 224 12.54 -11.64 21.30
CA GLU A 224 12.67 -10.22 21.01
C GLU A 224 13.98 -9.97 20.24
N VAL A 225 13.92 -9.09 19.25
CA VAL A 225 15.08 -8.77 18.42
C VAL A 225 15.90 -7.70 19.11
N ASP A 226 17.19 -7.96 19.32
CA ASP A 226 18.09 -6.96 19.87
C ASP A 226 18.29 -5.80 18.87
N VAL A 227 18.40 -4.58 19.40
CA VAL A 227 18.50 -3.36 18.57
C VAL A 227 19.77 -3.37 17.73
N GLU A 228 20.90 -3.85 18.27
CA GLU A 228 22.16 -3.89 17.54
C GLU A 228 22.16 -4.99 16.48
N GLU A 229 21.50 -6.13 16.74
CA GLU A 229 21.27 -7.17 15.74
C GLU A 229 20.41 -6.65 14.58
N LEU A 230 19.29 -5.98 14.89
CA LEU A 230 18.41 -5.37 13.89
C LEU A 230 19.16 -4.35 13.02
N LYS A 231 19.97 -3.50 13.65
CA LYS A 231 20.81 -2.54 12.92
C LYS A 231 21.82 -3.25 12.03
N ALA A 232 22.54 -4.26 12.54
CA ALA A 232 23.53 -4.98 11.76
C ALA A 232 22.91 -5.66 10.53
N MET A 233 21.70 -6.22 10.69
CA MET A 233 20.97 -6.88 9.61
C MET A 233 20.55 -5.92 8.50
N LEU A 234 20.10 -4.72 8.87
CA LEU A 234 19.54 -3.75 7.94
C LEU A 234 20.54 -2.71 7.45
N ALA A 235 21.69 -2.56 8.11
CA ALA A 235 22.73 -1.58 7.77
C ALA A 235 23.12 -1.59 6.28
N PRO A 236 23.26 -2.74 5.59
CA PRO A 236 23.59 -2.76 4.17
C PRO A 236 22.53 -2.09 3.27
N PHE A 237 21.28 -2.00 3.72
CA PHE A 237 20.15 -1.50 2.96
C PHE A 237 19.66 -0.12 3.42
N VAL A 238 20.27 0.41 4.48
CA VAL A 238 20.02 1.77 4.92
C VAL A 238 20.89 2.68 4.09
N GLU A 239 20.28 3.33 3.10
CA GLU A 239 20.96 4.36 2.34
C GLU A 239 21.51 5.43 3.29
N GLU A 240 22.81 5.65 3.23
CA GLU A 240 23.47 6.80 3.86
C GLU A 240 23.00 8.06 3.14
N ALA A 241 21.81 8.54 3.52
CA ALA A 241 21.39 9.88 3.16
C ALA A 241 22.32 10.87 3.86
N GLU A 242 23.42 11.23 3.18
CA GLU A 242 24.22 12.45 3.31
C GLU A 242 25.43 12.42 2.33
N ASN A 243 25.26 12.95 1.10
CA ASN A 243 26.27 13.81 0.42
C ASN A 243 25.94 14.34 -0.99
N GLU A 244 24.74 14.16 -1.57
CA GLU A 244 24.46 14.73 -2.91
C GLU A 244 23.85 16.15 -2.93
N TRP A 245 23.68 16.81 -1.77
CA TRP A 245 23.14 18.19 -1.70
C TRP A 245 24.08 19.23 -1.07
N ASN A 246 25.35 18.89 -0.81
CA ASN A 246 26.36 19.83 -0.31
C ASN A 246 27.43 20.21 -1.35
N GLU A 247 27.29 19.80 -2.62
CA GLU A 247 28.21 20.15 -3.70
C GLU A 247 27.57 20.89 -4.89
N LEU A 248 26.42 21.56 -4.69
CA LEU A 248 25.84 22.52 -5.63
C LEU A 248 25.40 23.80 -4.90
#